data_AF-A0A060XZX5-F1
#
_entry.id   AF-A0A060XZX5-F1
#
_cell.length_a   1.000
_cell.length_b   1.000
_cell.length_c   1.000
_cell.angle_alpha   90.00
_cell.angle_beta   90.00
_cell.angle_gamma   90.00
#
_symmetry.space_group_name_H-M   'P 1'
#
loop_
_entity.id
_entity.type
_entity.pdbx_description
1 polymer ?
#
loop_
_entity_poly.entity_id
_entity_poly.type
_entity_poly.pdbx_seq_one_letter_code
_entity_poly.pdbx_strand_id
1 'polypeptide(L)'
;MPAMLLVSVLGRKGPASVKVANVALVTVSGSEVVSGALEDMGNGEILVTITNVPAGEFVVLLNGTDVVSSTVFQRQSTTQMSVSKVTIKAVVDRSMEPGKTFTLPFTVMTDATGGSYTISARNDRDFKMNVPGSIDVTTGGNATGELTITVPANTPSGTDVTLTIEAVAPGASDSNYAVLRLSVVTKVTDFTPPQCEVVSVSVVDCPADPAACSSAFWQLSANLTDGVNGTGITRVTHRQGVGNLTHTDLKQMVVAAAFNASCCSLTVELVAVDKAMNVGTCRFSIVRNAGPPSIALSLPLLVCLLVSALFTTSIRDLLI
;
A
#
# COMPACT_ATOMS: atom_id res chain seq x y z
N MET A 1 1.00 -24.87 -32.91
CA MET A 1 0.33 -23.94 -31.98
C MET A 1 0.48 -22.52 -32.51
N PRO A 2 -0.54 -21.65 -32.39
CA PRO A 2 -0.39 -20.25 -32.71
C PRO A 2 0.39 -19.50 -31.61
N ALA A 3 1.06 -18.42 -31.97
CA ALA A 3 1.71 -17.49 -31.04
C ALA A 3 1.35 -16.04 -31.37
N MET A 4 1.33 -15.20 -30.34
CA MET A 4 1.21 -13.76 -30.48
C MET A 4 2.49 -13.11 -29.98
N LEU A 5 3.04 -12.19 -30.77
CA LEU A 5 4.21 -11.40 -30.41
C LEU A 5 3.79 -9.93 -30.36
N LEU A 6 4.11 -9.24 -29.27
CA LEU A 6 4.06 -7.77 -29.24
C LEU A 6 5.45 -7.25 -29.58
N VAL A 7 5.56 -6.52 -30.69
CA VAL A 7 6.82 -5.99 -31.19
C VAL A 7 6.80 -4.48 -31.12
N SER A 8 7.71 -3.89 -30.35
CA SER A 8 7.91 -2.44 -30.29
C SER A 8 9.05 -2.02 -31.20
N VAL A 9 8.79 -1.10 -32.12
CA VAL A 9 9.74 -0.61 -33.12
C VAL A 9 9.92 0.89 -32.97
N LEU A 10 11.17 1.30 -32.76
CA LEU A 10 11.54 2.70 -32.65
C LEU A 10 12.42 3.12 -33.83
N GLY A 11 11.93 4.06 -34.63
CA GLY A 11 12.72 4.71 -35.67
C GLY A 11 13.58 5.87 -35.12
N ARG A 12 14.52 6.36 -35.93
CA ARG A 12 15.43 7.45 -35.54
C ARG A 12 14.71 8.73 -35.14
N LYS A 13 13.56 9.02 -35.75
CA LYS A 13 12.72 10.18 -35.43
C LYS A 13 11.41 9.78 -34.74
N GLY A 14 11.44 8.66 -34.01
CA GLY A 14 10.28 8.12 -33.30
C GLY A 14 9.51 7.08 -34.11
N PRO A 15 8.42 6.53 -33.55
CA PRO A 15 7.71 5.38 -34.11
C PRO A 15 7.10 5.64 -35.50
N ALA A 16 6.58 6.84 -35.75
CA ALA A 16 6.04 7.23 -37.06
C ALA A 16 7.10 7.30 -38.18
N SER A 17 8.38 7.26 -37.85
CA SER A 17 9.47 7.28 -38.84
C SER A 17 9.78 5.91 -39.45
N VAL A 18 9.07 4.86 -39.04
CA VAL A 18 9.28 3.49 -39.53
C VAL A 18 7.96 2.86 -39.95
N LYS A 19 8.00 2.16 -41.08
CA LYS A 19 6.91 1.27 -41.53
C LYS A 19 7.41 -0.17 -41.52
N VAL A 20 6.79 -1.02 -40.71
CA VAL A 20 7.08 -2.46 -40.70
C VAL A 20 6.36 -3.13 -41.86
N ALA A 21 7.09 -3.97 -42.58
CA ALA A 21 6.59 -4.69 -43.75
C ALA A 21 6.29 -6.15 -43.45
N ASN A 22 7.15 -6.81 -42.66
CA ASN A 22 6.97 -8.21 -42.27
C ASN A 22 7.62 -8.48 -40.91
N VAL A 23 6.99 -9.35 -40.14
CA VAL A 23 7.60 -10.02 -38.99
C VAL A 23 7.40 -11.52 -39.18
N ALA A 24 8.47 -12.29 -39.12
CA ALA A 24 8.46 -13.72 -39.37
C ALA A 24 9.28 -14.49 -38.34
N LEU A 25 8.94 -15.76 -38.11
CA LEU A 25 9.82 -16.73 -37.46
C LEU A 25 10.64 -17.43 -38.53
N VAL A 26 11.95 -17.45 -38.34
CA VAL A 26 12.90 -18.09 -39.27
C VAL A 26 13.66 -19.16 -38.51
N THR A 27 13.64 -20.40 -38.99
CA THR A 27 14.43 -21.46 -38.37
C THR A 27 15.92 -21.17 -38.49
N VAL A 28 16.72 -21.59 -37.50
CA VAL A 28 18.18 -21.35 -37.51
C VAL A 28 18.86 -22.03 -38.71
N SER A 29 18.30 -23.14 -39.22
CA SER A 29 18.71 -23.78 -40.47
C SER A 29 18.38 -22.98 -41.74
N GLY A 30 17.52 -21.96 -41.64
CA GLY A 30 16.98 -21.21 -42.78
C GLY A 30 15.99 -21.99 -43.65
N SER A 31 15.62 -23.21 -43.24
CA SER A 31 14.77 -24.11 -44.04
C SER A 31 13.30 -23.71 -44.04
N GLU A 32 12.86 -22.93 -43.06
CA GLU A 32 11.47 -22.53 -42.88
C GLU A 32 11.37 -21.06 -42.45
N VAL A 33 10.43 -20.34 -43.07
CA VAL A 33 10.10 -18.95 -42.77
C VAL A 33 8.58 -18.86 -42.63
N VAL A 34 8.10 -18.53 -41.44
CA VAL A 34 6.67 -18.35 -41.16
C VAL A 34 6.38 -16.89 -40.90
N SER A 35 5.71 -16.22 -41.84
CA SER A 35 5.32 -14.82 -41.69
C SER A 35 4.08 -14.69 -40.80
N GLY A 36 4.05 -13.64 -39.97
CA GLY A 36 2.92 -13.30 -39.11
C GLY A 36 1.97 -12.29 -39.76
N ALA A 37 0.70 -12.33 -39.34
CA ALA A 37 -0.26 -11.28 -39.63
C ALA A 37 -0.01 -10.09 -38.68
N LEU A 38 0.12 -8.89 -39.23
CA LEU A 38 0.45 -7.68 -38.47
C LEU A 38 -0.82 -6.87 -38.18
N GLU A 39 -0.95 -6.42 -36.94
CA GLU A 39 -1.95 -5.46 -36.49
C GLU A 39 -1.24 -4.28 -35.80
N ASP A 40 -1.45 -3.07 -36.32
CA ASP A 40 -0.85 -1.85 -35.76
C ASP A 40 -1.62 -1.41 -34.52
N MET A 41 -0.94 -1.36 -33.37
CA MET A 41 -1.50 -0.92 -32.08
C MET A 41 -1.24 0.56 -31.79
N GLY A 42 -0.53 1.24 -32.69
CA GLY A 42 -0.12 2.63 -32.53
C GLY A 42 1.18 2.77 -31.74
N ASN A 43 1.77 3.96 -31.81
CA ASN A 43 3.01 4.33 -31.10
C ASN A 43 4.20 3.37 -31.35
N GLY A 44 4.23 2.69 -32.49
CA GLY A 44 5.30 1.75 -32.85
C GLY A 44 5.14 0.37 -32.22
N GLU A 45 4.00 0.08 -31.60
CA GLU A 45 3.65 -1.26 -31.14
C GLU A 45 2.85 -2.00 -32.21
N ILE A 46 3.25 -3.24 -32.47
CA ILE A 46 2.64 -4.09 -33.50
C ILE A 46 2.35 -5.44 -32.87
N LEU A 47 1.09 -5.85 -32.91
CA LEU A 47 0.69 -7.20 -32.55
C LEU A 47 0.86 -8.11 -33.77
N VAL A 48 1.64 -9.17 -33.62
CA VAL A 48 1.94 -10.13 -34.67
C VAL A 48 1.31 -11.47 -34.32
N THR A 49 0.39 -11.94 -35.15
CA THR A 49 -0.25 -13.25 -34.99
C THR A 49 0.40 -14.27 -35.91
N ILE A 50 0.96 -15.33 -35.34
CA ILE A 50 1.63 -16.41 -36.07
C ILE A 50 0.81 -17.68 -35.90
N THR A 51 0.31 -18.23 -36.99
CA THR A 51 -0.62 -19.37 -36.97
C THR A 51 0.09 -20.69 -36.68
N ASN A 52 1.34 -20.83 -37.14
CA ASN A 52 2.11 -22.05 -36.98
C ASN A 52 3.56 -21.75 -36.58
N VAL A 53 3.90 -21.95 -35.31
CA VAL A 53 5.26 -21.76 -34.83
C VAL A 53 6.16 -22.93 -35.26
N PRO A 54 7.37 -22.68 -35.79
CA PRO A 54 8.32 -23.74 -36.15
C PRO A 54 8.63 -24.66 -34.96
N ALA A 55 8.82 -25.96 -35.24
CA ALA A 55 9.10 -26.96 -34.21
C ALA A 55 10.56 -26.92 -33.70
N GLY A 56 11.48 -26.41 -34.52
CA GLY A 56 12.90 -26.26 -34.16
C GLY A 56 13.22 -24.91 -33.56
N GLU A 57 14.51 -24.64 -33.34
CA GLU A 57 14.96 -23.31 -32.94
C GLU A 57 14.73 -22.29 -34.06
N PHE A 58 14.19 -21.14 -33.69
CA PHE A 58 13.89 -20.05 -34.59
C PHE A 58 14.27 -18.70 -33.98
N VAL A 59 14.38 -17.70 -34.85
CA VAL A 59 14.60 -16.29 -34.50
C VAL A 59 13.45 -15.46 -35.05
N VAL A 60 13.23 -14.28 -34.45
CA VAL A 60 12.27 -13.30 -34.98
C VAL A 60 12.99 -12.42 -35.98
N LEU A 61 12.54 -12.44 -37.23
CA LEU A 61 13.02 -11.58 -38.30
C LEU A 61 12.01 -10.45 -38.55
N LEU A 62 12.48 -9.22 -38.56
CA LEU A 62 11.68 -8.04 -38.87
C LEU A 62 12.27 -7.31 -40.08
N ASN A 63 11.41 -7.05 -41.06
CA ASN A 63 11.73 -6.23 -42.22
C ASN A 63 10.87 -4.97 -42.21
N GLY A 64 11.47 -3.83 -42.53
CA GLY A 64 10.76 -2.55 -42.56
C GLY A 64 11.47 -1.52 -43.41
N THR A 65 10.89 -0.33 -43.48
CA THR A 65 11.45 0.83 -44.17
C THR A 65 11.48 2.00 -43.20
N ASP A 66 12.63 2.67 -43.10
CA ASP A 66 12.70 4.00 -42.49
C ASP A 66 12.11 4.98 -43.52
N VAL A 67 10.98 5.60 -43.18
CA VAL A 67 10.25 6.48 -44.10
C VAL A 67 10.94 7.83 -44.29
N VAL A 68 11.87 8.20 -43.39
CA VAL A 68 12.60 9.47 -43.46
C VAL A 68 13.78 9.35 -44.42
N SER A 69 14.53 8.26 -44.34
CA SER A 69 15.67 8.00 -45.24
C SER A 69 15.29 7.17 -46.47
N SER A 70 14.07 6.63 -46.54
CA SER A 70 13.62 5.69 -47.57
C SER A 70 14.51 4.44 -47.69
N THR A 71 15.17 4.05 -46.59
CA THR A 71 16.05 2.89 -46.55
C THR A 71 15.31 1.68 -46.00
N VAL A 72 15.37 0.57 -46.72
CA VAL A 72 14.92 -0.73 -46.22
C VAL A 72 15.89 -1.23 -45.16
N PHE A 73 15.37 -1.85 -44.11
CA PHE A 73 16.18 -2.46 -43.07
C PHE A 73 15.63 -3.83 -42.69
N GLN A 74 16.53 -4.63 -42.13
CA GLN A 74 16.24 -5.93 -41.56
C GLN A 74 16.85 -6.00 -40.16
N ARG A 75 16.13 -6.60 -39.22
CA ARG A 75 16.57 -6.89 -37.86
C ARG A 75 16.21 -8.31 -37.50
N GLN A 76 17.06 -8.95 -36.72
CA GLN A 76 16.88 -10.29 -36.21
C GLN A 76 17.01 -10.27 -34.70
N SER A 77 16.22 -11.06 -33.98
CA SER A 77 16.41 -11.28 -32.56
C SER A 77 17.80 -11.88 -32.29
N THR A 78 18.41 -11.44 -31.20
CA THR A 78 19.69 -12.01 -30.72
C THR A 78 19.50 -13.33 -29.99
N THR A 79 18.27 -13.61 -29.55
CA THR A 79 17.88 -14.86 -28.89
C THR A 79 17.25 -15.81 -29.89
N GLN A 80 17.67 -17.07 -29.82
CA GLN A 80 17.00 -18.21 -30.45
C GLN A 80 15.92 -18.71 -29.48
N MET A 81 14.81 -19.16 -30.04
CA MET A 81 13.61 -19.56 -29.30
C MET A 81 13.13 -20.91 -29.82
N SER A 82 12.50 -21.69 -28.96
CA SER A 82 11.84 -22.95 -29.32
C SER A 82 10.55 -23.07 -28.53
N VAL A 83 9.61 -23.88 -29.02
CA VAL A 83 8.38 -24.19 -28.30
C VAL A 83 8.63 -25.38 -27.39
N SER A 84 8.40 -25.19 -26.09
CA SER A 84 8.40 -26.30 -25.14
C SER A 84 7.05 -27.01 -25.13
N LYS A 85 7.08 -28.34 -25.07
CA LYS A 85 5.91 -29.18 -24.76
C LYS A 85 5.69 -29.30 -23.25
N VAL A 86 6.60 -28.78 -22.44
CA VAL A 86 6.51 -28.75 -20.99
C VAL A 86 5.84 -27.45 -20.56
N THR A 87 4.79 -27.54 -19.75
CA THR A 87 4.14 -26.38 -19.15
C THR A 87 4.18 -26.50 -17.63
N ILE A 88 4.55 -25.40 -16.96
CA ILE A 88 4.50 -25.30 -15.51
C ILE A 88 3.45 -24.28 -15.12
N LYS A 89 2.55 -24.66 -14.23
CA LYS A 89 1.51 -23.78 -13.68
C LYS A 89 1.62 -23.75 -12.17
N ALA A 90 1.68 -22.56 -11.60
CA ALA A 90 1.66 -22.36 -10.16
C ALA A 90 0.78 -21.16 -9.85
N VAL A 91 -0.03 -21.26 -8.78
CA VAL A 91 -0.97 -20.21 -8.37
C VAL A 91 -0.67 -19.85 -6.93
N VAL A 92 -0.51 -18.55 -6.68
CA VAL A 92 -0.22 -18.00 -5.36
C VAL A 92 -1.53 -17.43 -4.81
N ASP A 93 -2.03 -18.01 -3.72
CA ASP A 93 -3.32 -17.65 -3.12
C ASP A 93 -3.19 -16.74 -1.89
N ARG A 94 -1.99 -16.65 -1.31
CA ARG A 94 -1.71 -15.86 -0.10
C ARG A 94 -0.28 -15.36 -0.08
N SER A 95 -0.05 -14.34 0.75
CA SER A 95 1.28 -13.85 1.08
C SER A 95 2.01 -14.81 2.03
N MET A 96 3.34 -14.76 2.02
CA MET A 96 4.18 -15.46 2.99
C MET A 96 4.24 -14.66 4.29
N GLU A 97 4.53 -15.31 5.42
CA GLU A 97 4.67 -14.66 6.72
C GLU A 97 6.10 -14.83 7.27
N PRO A 98 6.69 -13.80 7.90
CA PRO A 98 8.00 -13.94 8.55
C PRO A 98 8.03 -15.08 9.58
N GLY A 99 9.07 -15.91 9.53
CA GLY A 99 9.27 -17.02 10.47
C GLY A 99 8.36 -18.22 10.24
N LYS A 100 7.58 -18.23 9.17
CA LYS A 100 6.68 -19.33 8.80
C LYS A 100 7.16 -20.03 7.54
N THR A 101 6.76 -21.30 7.42
CA THR A 101 6.91 -22.05 6.17
C THR A 101 5.71 -21.77 5.28
N PHE A 102 5.98 -21.35 4.05
CA PHE A 102 5.01 -21.22 2.99
C PHE A 102 5.03 -22.46 2.10
N THR A 103 3.86 -22.91 1.65
CA THR A 103 3.69 -24.09 0.80
C THR A 103 3.03 -23.64 -0.49
N LEU A 104 3.64 -24.00 -1.62
CA LEU A 104 3.18 -23.64 -2.96
C LEU A 104 2.99 -24.90 -3.80
N PRO A 105 1.74 -25.24 -4.16
CA PRO A 105 1.48 -26.27 -5.17
C PRO A 105 1.79 -25.75 -6.57
N PHE A 106 2.30 -26.63 -7.41
CA PHE A 106 2.49 -26.38 -8.83
C PHE A 106 2.11 -27.63 -9.64
N THR A 107 1.86 -27.45 -10.93
CA THR A 107 1.52 -28.52 -11.87
C THR A 107 2.49 -28.50 -13.02
N VAL A 108 3.03 -29.66 -13.37
CA VAL A 108 3.79 -29.88 -14.60
C VAL A 108 2.89 -30.63 -15.56
N MET A 109 2.81 -30.15 -16.80
CA MET A 109 2.02 -30.73 -17.89
C MET A 109 2.93 -31.00 -19.07
N THR A 110 2.62 -32.05 -19.84
CA THR A 110 3.34 -32.35 -21.08
C THR A 110 2.39 -32.80 -22.18
N ASP A 111 2.59 -32.31 -23.39
CA ASP A 111 1.94 -32.83 -24.61
C ASP A 111 2.81 -33.92 -25.30
N ALA A 112 3.90 -34.33 -24.64
CA ALA A 112 4.85 -35.33 -25.14
C ALA A 112 4.69 -36.69 -24.41
N THR A 113 5.66 -37.57 -24.62
CA THR A 113 5.80 -38.79 -23.83
C THR A 113 6.01 -38.43 -22.36
N GLY A 114 5.33 -39.16 -21.48
CA GLY A 114 5.50 -39.03 -20.05
C GLY A 114 6.86 -39.51 -19.55
N GLY A 115 7.08 -39.38 -18.25
CA GLY A 115 8.28 -39.84 -17.57
C GLY A 115 8.58 -39.01 -16.33
N SER A 116 9.79 -39.18 -15.80
CA SER A 116 10.24 -38.47 -14.60
C SER A 116 10.86 -37.12 -14.97
N TYR A 117 10.17 -36.04 -14.61
CA TYR A 117 10.63 -34.67 -14.81
C TYR A 117 11.49 -34.24 -13.62
N THR A 118 12.69 -33.71 -13.89
CA THR A 118 13.54 -33.15 -12.84
C THR A 118 13.04 -31.74 -12.51
N ILE A 119 12.84 -31.46 -11.22
CA ILE A 119 12.34 -30.17 -10.74
C ILE A 119 13.44 -29.44 -9.99
N SER A 120 13.70 -28.21 -10.40
CA SER A 120 14.59 -27.28 -9.70
C SER A 120 13.83 -26.00 -9.33
N ALA A 121 14.23 -25.32 -8.27
CA ALA A 121 13.69 -24.01 -7.93
C ALA A 121 14.77 -23.12 -7.29
N ARG A 122 14.69 -21.82 -7.57
CA ARG A 122 15.55 -20.78 -6.98
C ARG A 122 14.73 -19.56 -6.59
N ASN A 123 15.13 -18.88 -5.51
CA ASN A 123 14.57 -17.57 -5.16
C ASN A 123 15.70 -16.54 -4.98
N ASP A 124 15.40 -15.28 -5.26
CA ASP A 124 16.35 -14.16 -5.23
C ASP A 124 16.73 -13.67 -3.82
N ARG A 125 16.12 -14.22 -2.77
CA ARG A 125 16.42 -13.91 -1.36
C ARG A 125 17.18 -15.01 -0.63
N ASP A 126 17.56 -16.07 -1.35
CA ASP A 126 18.20 -17.26 -0.80
C ASP A 126 17.44 -17.88 0.40
N PHE A 127 16.12 -17.71 0.44
CA PHE A 127 15.28 -18.36 1.44
C PHE A 127 15.39 -19.87 1.27
N LYS A 128 15.46 -20.59 2.39
CA LYS A 128 15.57 -22.04 2.36
C LYS A 128 14.33 -22.63 1.73
N MET A 129 14.51 -23.53 0.77
CA MET A 129 13.41 -24.23 0.10
C MET A 129 13.54 -25.74 0.21
N ASN A 130 12.40 -26.43 0.15
CA ASN A 130 12.33 -27.85 -0.12
C ASN A 130 11.61 -28.07 -1.45
N VAL A 131 12.24 -28.84 -2.34
CA VAL A 131 11.77 -29.10 -3.71
C VAL A 131 11.74 -30.63 -3.90
N PRO A 132 10.73 -31.20 -4.58
CA PRO A 132 10.56 -32.65 -4.67
C PRO A 132 11.68 -33.38 -5.44
N GLY A 133 12.52 -32.65 -6.19
CA GLY A 133 13.60 -33.21 -7.00
C GLY A 133 13.12 -33.80 -8.31
N SER A 134 12.07 -34.63 -8.30
CA SER A 134 11.44 -35.14 -9.51
C SER A 134 9.94 -35.40 -9.36
N ILE A 135 9.20 -35.40 -10.48
CA ILE A 135 7.78 -35.71 -10.55
C ILE A 135 7.50 -36.57 -11.79
N ASP A 136 6.76 -37.66 -11.63
CA ASP A 136 6.35 -38.51 -12.74
C ASP A 136 5.08 -37.98 -13.40
N VAL A 137 5.16 -37.66 -14.68
CA VAL A 137 4.05 -37.17 -15.50
C VAL A 137 3.68 -38.24 -16.51
N THR A 138 2.38 -38.52 -16.69
CA THR A 138 1.91 -39.46 -17.72
C THR A 138 1.98 -38.85 -19.11
N THR A 139 1.98 -39.69 -20.15
CA THR A 139 1.98 -39.23 -21.56
C THR A 139 0.77 -38.36 -21.86
N GLY A 140 0.99 -37.16 -22.40
CA GLY A 140 -0.08 -36.18 -22.63
C GLY A 140 -0.78 -35.68 -21.35
N GLY A 141 -0.17 -35.94 -20.19
CA GLY A 141 -0.80 -35.78 -18.89
C GLY A 141 -0.26 -34.63 -18.07
N ASN A 142 -0.62 -34.63 -16.80
CA ASN A 142 -0.17 -33.67 -15.81
C ASN A 142 0.14 -34.35 -14.47
N ALA A 143 0.95 -33.68 -13.66
CA ALA A 143 1.22 -34.10 -12.29
C ALA A 143 1.43 -32.87 -11.40
N THR A 144 1.02 -33.00 -10.14
CA THR A 144 1.16 -31.94 -9.14
C THR A 144 2.38 -32.17 -8.26
N GLY A 145 3.16 -31.11 -8.07
CA GLY A 145 4.23 -31.04 -7.08
C GLY A 145 3.93 -30.00 -6.01
N GLU A 146 4.69 -30.07 -4.94
CA GLU A 146 4.65 -29.10 -3.86
C GLU A 146 6.06 -28.67 -3.53
N LEU A 147 6.29 -27.36 -3.40
CA LEU A 147 7.53 -26.82 -2.84
C LEU A 147 7.21 -26.02 -1.58
N THR A 148 8.16 -26.00 -0.65
CA THR A 148 8.05 -25.16 0.54
C THR A 148 9.18 -24.15 0.61
N ILE A 149 8.89 -22.98 1.18
CA ILE A 149 9.82 -21.89 1.40
C ILE A 149 9.76 -21.52 2.89
N THR A 150 10.90 -21.54 3.58
CA THR A 150 11.00 -21.08 4.97
C THR A 150 11.46 -19.63 5.01
N VAL A 151 10.57 -18.73 5.39
CA VAL A 151 10.88 -17.30 5.50
C VAL A 151 11.57 -17.02 6.84
N PRO A 152 12.75 -16.37 6.86
CA PRO A 152 13.40 -15.97 8.11
C PRO A 152 12.50 -15.07 8.98
N ALA A 153 12.54 -15.24 10.30
CA ALA A 153 11.68 -14.50 11.24
C ALA A 153 11.92 -12.98 11.26
N ASN A 154 13.13 -12.55 10.92
CA ASN A 154 13.52 -11.14 10.84
C ASN A 154 13.23 -10.51 9.47
N THR A 155 12.57 -11.23 8.55
CA THR A 155 12.23 -10.69 7.23
C THR A 155 11.23 -9.54 7.38
N PRO A 156 11.55 -8.33 6.87
CA PRO A 156 10.64 -7.20 6.95
C PRO A 156 9.34 -7.44 6.17
N SER A 157 8.21 -6.97 6.71
CA SER A 157 6.95 -6.90 5.96
C SER A 157 7.12 -6.03 4.71
N GLY A 158 6.54 -6.45 3.59
CA GLY A 158 6.71 -5.81 2.27
C GLY A 158 7.90 -6.33 1.47
N THR A 159 8.65 -7.32 1.98
CA THR A 159 9.71 -7.97 1.21
C THR A 159 9.13 -8.71 0.01
N ASP A 160 9.68 -8.43 -1.17
CA ASP A 160 9.32 -9.05 -2.44
C ASP A 160 10.33 -10.15 -2.82
N VAL A 161 9.84 -11.30 -3.27
CA VAL A 161 10.62 -12.49 -3.60
C VAL A 161 10.27 -12.98 -5.00
N THR A 162 11.26 -13.13 -5.85
CA THR A 162 11.12 -13.72 -7.19
C THR A 162 11.48 -15.20 -7.11
N LEU A 163 10.49 -16.08 -7.28
CA LEU A 163 10.68 -17.52 -7.36
C LEU A 163 10.70 -17.97 -8.82
N THR A 164 11.71 -18.76 -9.21
CA THR A 164 11.71 -19.48 -10.48
C THR A 164 11.64 -20.98 -10.22
N ILE A 165 10.66 -21.65 -10.80
CA ILE A 165 10.50 -23.11 -10.79
C ILE A 165 10.79 -23.61 -12.20
N GLU A 166 11.63 -24.63 -12.34
CA GLU A 166 12.01 -25.22 -13.61
C GLU A 166 11.67 -26.71 -13.61
N ALA A 167 11.21 -27.20 -14.75
CA ALA A 167 10.95 -28.61 -15.01
C ALA A 167 11.69 -29.03 -16.26
N VAL A 168 12.52 -30.07 -16.13
CA VAL A 168 13.32 -30.63 -17.22
C VAL A 168 12.80 -32.02 -17.54
N ALA A 169 12.45 -32.25 -18.80
CA ALA A 169 11.94 -33.52 -19.29
C ALA A 169 13.01 -34.63 -19.22
N PRO A 170 12.59 -35.92 -19.22
CA PRO A 170 13.52 -37.04 -19.27
C PRO A 170 14.58 -36.90 -20.37
N GLY A 171 15.84 -37.17 -20.03
CA GLY A 171 16.97 -37.04 -20.94
C GLY A 171 17.33 -35.60 -21.34
N ALA A 172 16.82 -34.59 -20.62
CA ALA A 172 16.99 -33.17 -20.94
C ALA A 172 16.56 -32.81 -22.37
N SER A 173 15.53 -33.50 -22.87
CA SER A 173 14.99 -33.34 -24.22
C SER A 173 14.18 -32.06 -24.41
N ASP A 174 13.66 -31.52 -23.32
CA ASP A 174 12.86 -30.29 -23.28
C ASP A 174 12.90 -29.73 -21.85
N SER A 175 12.65 -28.43 -21.68
CA SER A 175 12.54 -27.80 -20.38
C SER A 175 11.71 -26.53 -20.47
N ASN A 176 11.06 -26.18 -19.38
CA ASN A 176 10.40 -24.88 -19.24
C ASN A 176 10.46 -24.42 -17.78
N TYR A 177 10.11 -23.16 -17.53
CA TYR A 177 10.11 -22.56 -16.22
C TYR A 177 8.88 -21.67 -15.97
N ALA A 178 8.54 -21.48 -14.70
CA ALA A 178 7.55 -20.51 -14.24
C ALA A 178 8.23 -19.52 -13.29
N VAL A 179 7.95 -18.22 -13.46
CA VAL A 179 8.42 -17.15 -12.57
C VAL A 179 7.23 -16.60 -11.80
N LEU A 180 7.35 -16.54 -10.48
CA LEU A 180 6.34 -16.02 -9.57
C LEU A 180 6.93 -14.90 -8.72
N ARG A 181 6.07 -13.96 -8.35
CA ARG A 181 6.39 -12.88 -7.44
C ARG A 181 5.60 -13.06 -6.16
N LEU A 182 6.31 -13.27 -5.05
CA LEU A 182 5.75 -13.58 -3.74
C LEU A 182 6.04 -12.43 -2.78
N SER A 183 5.04 -12.05 -1.98
CA SER A 183 5.20 -11.00 -0.96
C SER A 183 5.24 -11.60 0.43
N VAL A 184 6.13 -11.07 1.27
CA VAL A 184 6.16 -11.35 2.71
C VAL A 184 5.37 -10.27 3.43
N VAL A 185 4.34 -10.65 4.18
CA VAL A 185 3.47 -9.74 4.92
C VAL A 185 3.36 -10.22 6.36
N THR A 186 3.70 -9.35 7.31
CA THR A 186 3.42 -9.62 8.72
C THR A 186 1.93 -9.58 8.96
N LYS A 187 1.38 -10.65 9.55
CA LYS A 187 -0.04 -10.70 9.92
C LYS A 187 -0.34 -9.70 11.04
N VAL A 188 -1.22 -8.75 10.77
CA VAL A 188 -1.79 -7.88 11.81
C VAL A 188 -2.91 -8.67 12.50
N THR A 189 -2.78 -8.86 13.81
CA THR A 189 -3.76 -9.60 14.62
C THR A 189 -4.64 -8.69 15.47
N ASP A 190 -4.24 -7.43 15.63
CA ASP A 190 -4.91 -6.46 16.48
C ASP A 190 -5.39 -5.28 15.64
N PHE A 191 -6.71 -5.15 15.57
CA PHE A 191 -7.43 -4.10 14.85
C PHE A 191 -8.24 -3.23 15.82
N THR A 192 -8.05 -3.38 17.12
CA THR A 192 -8.85 -2.68 18.13
C THR A 192 -8.08 -1.47 18.62
N PRO A 193 -8.60 -0.25 18.45
CA PRO A 193 -7.93 0.93 18.96
C PRO A 193 -7.87 0.97 20.50
N PRO A 194 -6.82 1.60 21.08
CA PRO A 194 -6.78 1.90 22.50
C PRO A 194 -8.04 2.65 22.97
N GLN A 195 -8.54 2.29 24.14
CA GLN A 195 -9.60 3.02 24.84
C GLN A 195 -8.98 4.12 25.70
N CYS A 196 -9.55 5.32 25.64
CA CYS A 196 -9.21 6.41 26.56
C CYS A 196 -10.46 6.87 27.31
N GLU A 197 -10.38 6.82 28.64
CA GLU A 197 -11.44 7.23 29.55
C GLU A 197 -10.97 8.37 30.45
N VAL A 198 -11.68 9.49 30.45
CA VAL A 198 -11.40 10.61 31.37
C VAL A 198 -11.88 10.23 32.76
N VAL A 199 -10.95 10.18 33.72
CA VAL A 199 -11.21 9.75 35.10
C VAL A 199 -11.62 10.93 35.96
N SER A 200 -10.89 12.04 35.86
CA SER A 200 -11.16 13.22 36.68
C SER A 200 -10.64 14.49 36.03
N VAL A 201 -11.28 15.60 36.38
CA VAL A 201 -10.83 16.93 35.99
C VAL A 201 -10.85 17.81 37.24
N SER A 202 -9.72 18.42 37.52
CA SER A 202 -9.57 19.43 38.56
C SER A 202 -9.41 20.78 37.86
N VAL A 203 -10.19 21.76 38.28
CA VAL A 203 -10.19 23.11 37.69
C VAL A 203 -9.94 24.10 38.81
N VAL A 204 -8.96 24.98 38.62
CA VAL A 204 -8.86 26.23 39.40
C VAL A 204 -9.75 27.24 38.69
N ASP A 205 -10.69 27.87 39.40
CA ASP A 205 -11.69 28.82 38.89
C ASP A 205 -11.18 29.62 37.69
N CYS A 206 -11.48 29.13 36.48
CA CYS A 206 -10.93 29.71 35.27
C CYS A 206 -11.61 31.07 35.04
N PRO A 207 -10.85 32.18 35.04
CA PRO A 207 -11.44 33.50 35.00
C PRO A 207 -12.25 33.71 33.72
N ALA A 208 -13.38 34.39 33.88
CA ALA A 208 -14.23 34.82 32.77
C ALA A 208 -13.44 35.67 31.77
N ASP A 209 -12.57 36.55 32.28
CA ASP A 209 -11.69 37.39 31.48
C ASP A 209 -10.56 36.55 30.83
N PRO A 210 -10.48 36.51 29.48
CA PRO A 210 -9.38 35.89 28.76
C PRO A 210 -8.00 36.44 29.13
N ALA A 211 -7.88 37.71 29.51
CA ALA A 211 -6.59 38.31 29.85
C ALA A 211 -5.96 37.71 31.12
N ALA A 212 -6.79 37.19 32.05
CA ALA A 212 -6.33 36.58 33.29
C ALA A 212 -6.11 35.06 33.19
N CYS A 213 -6.21 34.46 32.00
CA CYS A 213 -6.21 33.00 31.86
C CYS A 213 -4.89 32.31 32.24
N SER A 214 -3.77 33.03 32.23
CA SER A 214 -2.44 32.48 32.50
C SER A 214 -2.16 32.26 33.99
N SER A 215 -2.95 32.85 34.89
CA SER A 215 -2.80 32.71 36.34
C SER A 215 -3.60 31.55 36.94
N ALA A 216 -4.42 30.85 36.14
CA ALA A 216 -5.23 29.73 36.56
C ALA A 216 -4.98 28.50 35.66
N PHE A 217 -5.09 27.31 36.25
CA PHE A 217 -4.75 26.04 35.61
C PHE A 217 -5.85 25.01 35.82
N TRP A 218 -5.90 24.05 34.93
CA TRP A 218 -6.74 22.87 35.07
C TRP A 218 -5.93 21.63 34.73
N GLN A 219 -6.27 20.53 35.38
CA GLN A 219 -5.62 19.26 35.19
C GLN A 219 -6.65 18.17 34.95
N LEU A 220 -6.43 17.42 33.87
CA LEU A 220 -7.21 16.24 33.50
C LEU A 220 -6.40 14.99 33.79
N SER A 221 -7.05 13.98 34.34
CA SER A 221 -6.52 12.63 34.47
C SER A 221 -7.36 11.68 33.63
N ALA A 222 -6.71 10.82 32.86
CA ALA A 222 -7.35 9.82 32.01
C ALA A 222 -6.64 8.46 32.13
N ASN A 223 -7.41 7.39 31.99
CA ASN A 223 -6.90 6.03 31.90
C ASN A 223 -6.94 5.59 30.44
N LEU A 224 -5.80 5.09 29.95
CA LEU A 224 -5.66 4.55 28.61
C LEU A 224 -5.38 3.05 28.69
N THR A 225 -6.10 2.26 27.92
CA THR A 225 -5.95 0.79 27.88
C THR A 225 -6.02 0.29 26.45
N ASP A 226 -5.35 -0.82 26.15
CA ASP A 226 -5.42 -1.46 24.84
C ASP A 226 -6.36 -2.68 24.81
N GLY A 227 -7.11 -2.89 25.90
CA GLY A 227 -7.93 -4.09 26.08
C GLY A 227 -7.12 -5.36 26.32
N VAL A 228 -7.83 -6.47 26.56
CA VAL A 228 -7.23 -7.76 26.95
C VAL A 228 -6.48 -8.44 25.79
N ASN A 229 -6.91 -8.17 24.55
CA ASN A 229 -6.30 -8.74 23.34
C ASN A 229 -5.44 -7.72 22.56
N GLY A 230 -5.19 -6.55 23.14
CA GLY A 230 -4.37 -5.52 22.52
C GLY A 230 -2.89 -5.86 22.50
N THR A 231 -2.16 -5.22 21.60
CA THR A 231 -0.69 -5.34 21.47
C THR A 231 0.10 -4.48 22.46
N GLY A 232 -0.59 -3.62 23.21
CA GLY A 232 -0.11 -2.68 24.20
C GLY A 232 0.15 -1.29 23.60
N ILE A 233 -0.01 -0.25 24.43
CA ILE A 233 0.22 1.15 24.05
C ILE A 233 1.72 1.40 23.81
N THR A 234 2.06 2.03 22.69
CA THR A 234 3.44 2.38 22.32
C THR A 234 3.72 3.88 22.42
N ARG A 235 2.69 4.72 22.28
CA ARG A 235 2.85 6.17 22.31
C ARG A 235 1.60 6.87 22.81
N VAL A 236 1.78 7.85 23.70
CA VAL A 236 0.72 8.74 24.18
C VAL A 236 1.13 10.19 23.92
N THR A 237 0.26 10.96 23.28
CA THR A 237 0.50 12.35 22.87
C THR A 237 -0.76 13.18 23.04
N HIS A 238 -0.64 14.51 22.97
CA HIS A 238 -1.79 15.40 22.82
C HIS A 238 -1.74 16.02 21.42
N ARG A 239 -2.89 16.07 20.73
CA ARG A 239 -3.02 16.65 19.38
C ARG A 239 -3.54 18.08 19.40
N GLN A 240 -4.33 18.41 20.42
CA GLN A 240 -4.89 19.74 20.63
C GLN A 240 -4.63 20.19 22.07
N GLY A 241 -4.51 21.50 22.25
CA GLY A 241 -4.28 22.15 23.54
C GLY A 241 -2.82 22.45 23.78
N VAL A 242 -2.56 23.49 24.57
CA VAL A 242 -1.20 23.91 24.96
C VAL A 242 -1.04 23.62 26.45
N GLY A 243 -0.28 22.58 26.75
CA GLY A 243 -0.07 22.11 28.12
C GLY A 243 1.02 21.05 28.20
N ASN A 244 1.21 20.53 29.40
CA ASN A 244 2.16 19.46 29.69
C ASN A 244 1.41 18.13 29.86
N LEU A 245 1.86 17.10 29.15
CA LEU A 245 1.32 15.75 29.22
C LEU A 245 2.34 14.83 29.91
N THR A 246 1.93 14.22 31.02
CA THR A 246 2.70 13.17 31.69
C THR A 246 1.89 11.87 31.72
N HIS A 247 2.56 10.74 31.86
CA HIS A 247 1.93 9.43 31.91
C HIS A 247 2.79 8.42 32.67
N THR A 248 2.16 7.34 33.14
CA THR A 248 2.86 6.19 33.72
C THR A 248 3.55 5.34 32.64
N ASP A 249 4.31 4.32 33.07
CA ASP A 249 5.01 3.42 32.14
C ASP A 249 4.03 2.78 31.14
N LEU A 250 4.33 2.90 29.85
CA LEU A 250 3.55 2.35 28.75
C LEU A 250 3.45 0.83 28.74
N LYS A 251 4.30 0.14 29.52
CA LYS A 251 4.21 -1.31 29.73
C LYS A 251 3.08 -1.72 30.67
N GLN A 252 2.46 -0.78 31.38
CA GLN A 252 1.34 -1.06 32.28
C GLN A 252 0.07 -1.38 31.47
N MET A 253 -0.79 -2.25 32.04
CA MET A 253 -2.08 -2.61 31.44
C MET A 253 -3.03 -1.40 31.37
N VAL A 254 -2.92 -0.50 32.35
CA VAL A 254 -3.62 0.79 32.39
C VAL A 254 -2.56 1.87 32.47
N VAL A 255 -2.46 2.69 31.43
CA VAL A 255 -1.58 3.86 31.40
C VAL A 255 -2.37 5.04 31.92
N ALA A 256 -2.01 5.55 33.09
CA ALA A 256 -2.60 6.77 33.63
C ALA A 256 -1.89 7.97 33.01
N ALA A 257 -2.65 8.83 32.33
CA ALA A 257 -2.16 10.09 31.77
C ALA A 257 -2.71 11.28 32.53
N ALA A 258 -1.86 12.29 32.73
CA ALA A 258 -2.24 13.57 33.30
C ALA A 258 -1.87 14.70 32.32
N PHE A 259 -2.84 15.55 32.02
CA PHE A 259 -2.63 16.75 31.21
C PHE A 259 -2.87 17.99 32.05
N ASN A 260 -1.89 18.89 32.09
CA ASN A 260 -1.97 20.16 32.81
C ASN A 260 -1.84 21.31 31.82
N ALA A 261 -2.82 22.22 31.82
CA ALA A 261 -2.82 23.40 30.98
C ALA A 261 -3.31 24.63 31.75
N SER A 262 -2.90 25.80 31.29
CA SER A 262 -3.52 27.05 31.74
C SER A 262 -4.94 27.17 31.18
N CYS A 263 -5.77 28.02 31.80
CA CYS A 263 -7.10 28.35 31.30
C CYS A 263 -7.06 29.10 29.94
N CYS A 264 -5.88 29.38 29.37
CA CYS A 264 -5.74 29.90 28.02
C CYS A 264 -5.96 28.81 26.95
N SER A 265 -5.83 27.53 27.32
CA SER A 265 -6.11 26.39 26.47
C SER A 265 -7.21 25.54 27.10
N LEU A 266 -8.45 25.75 26.67
CA LEU A 266 -9.64 25.14 27.29
C LEU A 266 -9.91 23.69 26.83
N THR A 267 -9.28 23.25 25.75
CA THR A 267 -9.55 21.96 25.13
C THR A 267 -8.26 21.15 25.02
N VAL A 268 -8.35 19.86 25.34
CA VAL A 268 -7.31 18.87 25.04
C VAL A 268 -7.91 17.71 24.28
N GLU A 269 -7.11 17.13 23.38
CA GLU A 269 -7.37 15.83 22.79
C GLU A 269 -6.15 14.94 23.00
N LEU A 270 -6.30 13.90 23.82
CA LEU A 270 -5.26 12.91 24.02
C LEU A 270 -5.39 11.82 22.96
N VAL A 271 -4.23 11.33 22.51
CA VAL A 271 -4.08 10.34 21.46
C VAL A 271 -3.17 9.23 21.96
N ALA A 272 -3.68 8.00 22.00
CA ALA A 272 -2.90 6.78 22.23
C ALA A 272 -2.75 6.00 20.94
N VAL A 273 -1.55 5.46 20.72
CA VAL A 273 -1.23 4.56 19.61
C VAL A 273 -0.71 3.26 20.20
N ASP A 274 -1.23 2.13 19.75
CA ASP A 274 -0.74 0.80 20.12
C ASP A 274 0.44 0.35 19.24
N LYS A 275 0.93 -0.89 19.42
CA LYS A 275 2.01 -1.43 18.58
C LYS A 275 1.53 -1.91 17.20
N ALA A 276 0.22 -2.15 17.04
CA ALA A 276 -0.40 -2.46 15.75
C ALA A 276 -0.73 -1.20 14.93
N MET A 277 -0.43 -0.02 15.45
CA MET A 277 -0.69 1.31 14.89
C MET A 277 -2.17 1.71 14.85
N ASN A 278 -3.03 1.09 15.66
CA ASN A 278 -4.38 1.60 15.88
C ASN A 278 -4.33 2.85 16.77
N VAL A 279 -5.32 3.74 16.60
CA VAL A 279 -5.32 5.06 17.24
C VAL A 279 -6.59 5.27 18.06
N GLY A 280 -6.41 5.42 19.37
CA GLY A 280 -7.45 5.78 20.32
C GLY A 280 -7.39 7.25 20.71
N THR A 281 -8.55 7.89 20.92
CA THR A 281 -8.59 9.31 21.32
C THR A 281 -9.67 9.59 22.36
N CYS A 282 -9.41 10.59 23.21
CA CYS A 282 -10.39 11.18 24.10
C CYS A 282 -10.21 12.70 24.11
N ARG A 283 -11.31 13.43 23.95
CA ARG A 283 -11.34 14.88 23.92
C ARG A 283 -12.08 15.41 25.12
N PHE A 284 -11.53 16.43 25.76
CA PHE A 284 -12.19 17.11 26.87
C PHE A 284 -12.10 18.62 26.70
N SER A 285 -13.10 19.35 27.17
CA SER A 285 -13.11 20.81 27.18
C SER A 285 -13.69 21.33 28.49
N ILE A 286 -12.98 22.27 29.11
CA ILE A 286 -13.48 23.05 30.25
C ILE A 286 -14.17 24.32 29.74
N VAL A 287 -15.04 24.88 30.58
CA VAL A 287 -15.66 26.20 30.37
C VAL A 287 -15.08 27.20 31.37
N ARG A 288 -14.99 28.47 30.98
CA ARG A 288 -14.65 29.56 31.90
C ARG A 288 -15.83 29.82 32.83
N ASN A 289 -15.56 30.35 34.02
CA ASN A 289 -16.63 30.79 34.91
C ASN A 289 -17.46 31.86 34.20
N ALA A 290 -18.79 31.79 34.36
CA ALA A 290 -19.65 32.90 33.98
C ALA A 290 -19.26 34.09 34.87
N GLY A 291 -18.78 35.17 34.24
CA GLY A 291 -18.50 36.40 34.99
C GLY A 291 -19.75 36.88 35.74
N PRO A 292 -19.61 37.73 36.77
CA PRO A 292 -20.77 38.39 37.35
C PRO A 292 -21.58 39.06 36.23
N PRO A 293 -22.92 39.01 36.26
CA PRO A 293 -23.74 39.63 35.23
C PRO A 293 -23.33 41.09 35.10
N SER A 294 -22.94 41.50 33.88
CA SER A 294 -22.57 42.87 33.60
C SER A 294 -23.73 43.80 33.95
N ILE A 295 -23.64 44.51 35.08
CA ILE A 295 -24.54 45.64 35.41
C ILE A 295 -24.09 46.85 34.58
N ALA A 296 -24.10 46.70 33.26
CA ALA A 296 -23.66 47.73 32.34
C ALA A 296 -24.82 48.05 31.40
N LEU A 297 -25.87 48.68 31.90
CA LEU A 297 -26.86 49.46 31.13
C LEU A 297 -27.94 50.04 32.07
N SER A 298 -27.59 51.11 32.80
CA SER A 298 -28.63 52.00 33.36
C SER A 298 -28.19 53.45 33.57
N LEU A 299 -26.89 53.77 33.51
CA LEU A 299 -26.45 55.16 33.56
C LEU A 299 -27.01 56.07 32.46
N PRO A 300 -27.20 55.67 31.18
CA PRO A 300 -27.81 56.57 30.21
C PRO A 300 -29.33 56.76 30.45
N LEU A 301 -30.00 55.78 31.06
CA LEU A 301 -31.42 55.88 31.44
C LEU A 301 -31.63 56.78 32.66
N LEU A 302 -30.72 56.76 33.63
CA LEU A 302 -30.76 57.63 34.81
C LEU A 302 -30.48 59.10 34.44
N VAL A 303 -29.59 59.35 33.48
CA VAL A 303 -29.31 60.70 32.95
C VAL A 303 -30.50 61.23 32.13
N CYS A 304 -31.18 60.41 31.32
CA CYS A 304 -32.41 60.82 30.61
C CYS A 304 -33.58 61.16 31.56
N LEU A 305 -33.69 60.49 32.71
CA LEU A 305 -34.68 60.81 33.74
C LEU A 305 -34.37 62.11 34.50
N LEU A 306 -33.09 62.42 34.74
CA LEU A 306 -32.67 63.68 35.37
C LEU A 306 -32.83 64.88 34.42
N VAL A 307 -32.56 64.70 33.13
CA VAL A 307 -32.71 65.76 32.12
C VAL A 307 -34.19 66.07 31.85
N SER A 308 -35.07 65.06 31.83
CA SER A 308 -36.51 65.28 31.65
C SER A 308 -37.20 65.93 32.87
N ALA A 309 -36.63 65.82 34.08
CA ALA A 309 -37.11 66.52 35.27
C ALA A 309 -36.64 67.99 35.35
N LEU A 310 -35.57 68.37 34.64
CA LEU A 310 -35.01 69.74 34.64
C LEU A 310 -35.62 70.65 33.57
N PHE A 311 -36.37 70.10 32.59
CA PHE A 311 -37.00 70.87 31.50
C PHE A 311 -38.53 70.99 31.59
N THR A 312 -39.16 70.56 32.69
CA THR A 312 -40.61 70.75 32.91
C THR A 312 -40.96 71.97 33.77
N THR A 313 -39.97 72.75 34.21
CA THR A 313 -40.19 73.94 35.06
C THR A 313 -39.61 75.21 34.44
N SER A 314 -40.00 75.55 33.22
CA SER A 314 -40.06 76.96 32.81
C SER A 314 -40.89 77.09 31.55
N ILE A 315 -41.70 78.16 31.48
CA ILE A 315 -42.58 78.55 30.36
C ILE A 315 -44.00 77.94 30.43
N ARG A 316 -44.68 78.20 31.54
CA ARG A 316 -46.05 78.74 31.53
C ARG A 316 -46.33 79.49 32.85
N ASP A 317 -46.32 80.81 32.75
CA ASP A 317 -47.17 81.75 33.49
C ASP A 317 -46.88 82.08 34.97
N LEU A 318 -45.99 83.06 35.18
CA LEU A 318 -46.15 84.28 36.00
C LEU A 318 -45.11 85.26 35.42
N LEU A 319 -45.38 86.27 34.58
CA LEU A 319 -46.44 87.30 34.56
C LEU A 319 -46.46 88.13 35.85
N ILE A 320 -45.41 88.96 36.02
CA ILE A 320 -45.36 90.42 36.29
C ILE A 320 -43.94 90.76 36.75
#